data_AF-A0A402ABS9-F1
#
_entry.id   AF-A0A402ABS9-F1
#
_cell.length_a   1.000
_cell.length_b   1.000
_cell.length_c   1.000
_cell.angle_alpha   90.00
_cell.angle_beta   90.00
_cell.angle_gamma   90.00
#
_symmetry.space_group_name_H-M   'P 1'
#
loop_
_entity.id
_entity.type
_entity.pdbx_description
1 polymer ?
#
loop_
_entity_poly.entity_id
_entity_poly.type
_entity_poly.pdbx_seq_one_letter_code
_entity_poly.pdbx_strand_id
1 'polypeptide(L)'
;MAIEKELFRQVMGRFATGVTVVTTSSNEVLAGLTVNSFCSVSLNPPLVLICIDNNSSTLSYFRESKIFAVNMLTEKQEQWSRGFATNSPERFEHFCYAPYYTAATGAPIIKDGLAFIDARVVAEYPGGDHVIFIGQVEAMGTPHQMAFVDEQGRVQNTQGGQPTTNGHGTAKEDEPLLYYGGQYRHMAKLFHEPGLVEEQHPENVGEAARN
;
A
#
# COMPACT_ATOMS: atom_id res chain seq x y z
N MET A 1 -24.45 14.53 18.72
CA MET A 1 -24.94 14.26 17.35
C MET A 1 -24.03 13.18 16.80
N ALA A 2 -24.44 11.92 16.87
CA ALA A 2 -23.52 10.80 16.70
C ALA A 2 -23.89 10.02 15.44
N ILE A 3 -22.99 10.01 14.46
CA ILE A 3 -23.00 8.97 13.44
C ILE A 3 -22.74 7.65 14.17
N GLU A 4 -23.60 6.64 13.94
CA GLU A 4 -23.42 5.31 14.49
C GLU A 4 -22.13 4.68 13.95
N LYS A 5 -21.33 4.06 14.83
CA LYS A 5 -20.00 3.53 14.46
C LYS A 5 -20.10 2.48 13.36
N GLU A 6 -21.08 1.59 13.46
CA GLU A 6 -21.34 0.54 12.49
C GLU A 6 -21.70 1.12 11.12
N LEU A 7 -22.55 2.15 11.07
CA LEU A 7 -22.88 2.85 9.83
C LEU A 7 -21.65 3.55 9.23
N PHE A 8 -20.84 4.23 10.05
CA PHE A 8 -19.60 4.84 9.60
C PHE A 8 -18.66 3.81 8.98
N ARG A 9 -18.41 2.68 9.66
CA ARG A 9 -17.57 1.59 9.15
C ARG A 9 -18.14 0.98 7.86
N GLN A 10 -19.46 0.82 7.78
CA GLN A 10 -20.11 0.32 6.57
C GLN A 10 -19.92 1.25 5.38
N VAL A 11 -20.11 2.56 5.58
CA VAL A 11 -19.94 3.57 4.52
C VAL A 11 -18.47 3.68 4.11
N MET A 12 -17.54 3.75 5.07
CA MET A 12 -16.10 3.80 4.78
C MET A 12 -15.60 2.52 4.10
N GLY A 13 -16.17 1.36 4.44
CA GLY A 13 -15.87 0.09 3.77
C GLY A 13 -16.28 0.05 2.28
N ARG A 14 -17.06 1.03 1.80
CA ARG A 14 -17.37 1.18 0.36
C ARG A 14 -16.26 1.88 -0.43
N PHE A 15 -15.31 2.51 0.23
CA PHE A 15 -14.13 3.07 -0.43
C PHE A 15 -13.09 1.95 -0.59
N ALA A 16 -12.92 1.46 -1.82
CA ALA A 16 -11.97 0.40 -2.11
C ALA A 16 -10.53 0.92 -1.97
N THR A 17 -9.67 0.13 -1.34
CA THR A 17 -8.26 0.48 -1.14
C THR A 17 -7.37 -0.71 -1.47
N GLY A 18 -6.10 -0.43 -1.76
CA GLY A 18 -5.07 -1.45 -1.57
C GLY A 18 -4.89 -1.78 -0.08
N VAL A 19 -4.13 -2.83 0.19
CA VAL A 19 -3.71 -3.19 1.55
C VAL A 19 -2.22 -2.98 1.70
N THR A 20 -1.84 -2.34 2.80
CA THR A 20 -0.43 -2.10 3.12
C THR A 20 -0.07 -2.67 4.48
N VAL A 21 1.17 -3.12 4.62
CA VAL A 21 1.79 -3.34 5.93
C VAL A 21 2.79 -2.22 6.15
N VAL A 22 2.57 -1.45 7.21
CA VAL A 22 3.48 -0.40 7.63
C VAL A 22 4.40 -0.97 8.69
N THR A 23 5.69 -0.77 8.53
CA THR A 23 6.74 -1.38 9.34
C THR A 23 7.66 -0.31 9.89
N THR A 24 8.32 -0.63 10.99
CA THR A 24 9.30 0.24 11.63
C THR A 24 10.29 -0.61 12.42
N SER A 25 11.37 0.01 12.89
CA SER A 25 12.30 -0.63 13.81
C SER A 25 12.70 0.36 14.91
N SER A 26 12.59 -0.06 16.17
CA SER A 26 13.08 0.70 17.34
C SER A 26 13.84 -0.26 18.25
N ASN A 27 15.04 0.13 18.68
CA ASN A 27 15.88 -0.68 19.57
C ASN A 27 16.05 -2.14 19.11
N GLU A 28 16.35 -2.34 17.82
CA GLU A 28 16.49 -3.66 17.17
C GLU A 28 15.20 -4.51 17.11
N VAL A 29 14.09 -4.04 17.67
CA VAL A 29 12.78 -4.69 17.56
C VAL A 29 12.12 -4.24 16.27
N LEU A 30 11.74 -5.22 15.45
CA LEU A 30 10.92 -4.99 14.27
C LEU A 30 9.46 -4.94 14.67
N ALA A 31 8.75 -3.94 14.18
CA ALA A 31 7.31 -3.80 14.41
C ALA A 31 6.61 -3.53 13.09
N GLY A 32 5.38 -3.98 12.98
CA GLY A 32 4.54 -3.66 11.84
C GLY A 32 3.06 -3.79 12.16
N LEU A 33 2.24 -3.15 11.35
CA LEU A 33 0.80 -3.25 11.40
C LEU A 33 0.20 -3.15 9.99
N THR A 34 -0.90 -3.86 9.79
CA THR A 34 -1.68 -3.74 8.56
C THR A 34 -2.54 -2.50 8.63
N VAL A 35 -2.45 -1.66 7.60
CA VAL A 35 -3.33 -0.50 7.44
C VAL A 35 -3.86 -0.41 6.01
N ASN A 36 -5.07 0.11 5.91
CA ASN A 36 -5.64 0.60 4.66
C ASN A 36 -5.86 2.13 4.69
N SER A 37 -5.33 2.80 5.71
CA SER A 37 -5.36 4.25 5.93
C SER A 37 -4.10 4.94 5.42
N PHE A 38 -3.61 4.54 4.24
CA PHE A 38 -2.44 5.10 3.57
C PHE A 38 -2.85 6.05 2.44
N CYS A 39 -2.15 7.18 2.30
CA CYS A 39 -2.37 8.10 1.18
C CYS A 39 -1.09 8.89 0.84
N SER A 40 -0.96 9.30 -0.43
CA SER A 40 0.01 10.33 -0.84
C SER A 40 -0.50 11.72 -0.47
N VAL A 41 0.41 12.62 -0.08
CA VAL A 41 0.06 13.96 0.44
C VAL A 41 0.64 15.07 -0.41
N SER A 42 1.90 14.96 -0.82
CA SER A 42 2.60 16.00 -1.56
C SER A 42 3.62 15.39 -2.52
N LEU A 43 3.87 16.07 -3.64
CA LEU A 43 4.94 15.74 -4.58
C LEU A 43 6.22 16.54 -4.32
N ASN A 44 6.13 17.73 -3.70
CA ASN A 44 7.30 18.57 -3.39
C ASN A 44 7.13 19.33 -2.06
N PRO A 45 7.80 18.90 -0.96
CA PRO A 45 8.56 17.65 -0.86
C PRO A 45 7.65 16.42 -0.99
N PRO A 46 8.18 15.24 -1.35
CA PRO A 46 7.38 14.02 -1.43
C PRO A 46 6.93 13.58 -0.03
N LEU A 47 5.61 13.64 0.22
CA LEU A 47 5.01 13.30 1.51
C LEU A 47 3.94 12.22 1.37
N VAL A 48 3.85 11.36 2.38
CA VAL A 48 2.78 10.37 2.56
C VAL A 48 2.21 10.44 3.98
N LEU A 49 1.02 9.87 4.17
CA LEU A 49 0.44 9.70 5.50
C LEU A 49 0.03 8.26 5.78
N ILE A 50 0.03 7.93 7.07
CA ILE A 50 -0.56 6.72 7.65
C ILE A 50 -1.33 7.10 8.92
N CYS A 51 -2.36 6.33 9.27
CA CYS A 51 -3.07 6.48 10.53
C CYS A 51 -2.90 5.24 11.41
N ILE A 52 -2.54 5.42 12.68
CA ILE A 52 -2.34 4.34 13.65
C ILE A 52 -3.30 4.53 14.83
N ASP A 53 -4.01 3.47 15.23
CA ASP A 53 -4.91 3.49 16.39
C ASP A 53 -4.14 3.83 17.67
N ASN A 54 -4.71 4.70 18.52
CA ASN A 54 -4.10 5.12 19.78
C ASN A 54 -3.83 3.96 20.76
N ASN A 55 -4.56 2.86 20.63
CA ASN A 55 -4.41 1.65 21.44
C ASN A 55 -3.52 0.59 20.78
N SER A 56 -2.99 0.86 19.58
CA SER A 56 -2.07 -0.07 18.94
C SER A 56 -0.79 -0.21 19.76
N SER A 57 -0.45 -1.45 20.12
CA SER A 57 0.83 -1.74 20.77
C SER A 57 2.04 -1.56 19.84
N THR A 58 1.86 -1.22 18.56
CA THR A 58 2.97 -0.78 17.70
C THR A 58 3.23 0.72 17.76
N LEU A 59 2.28 1.54 18.25
CA LEU A 59 2.36 3.00 18.16
C LEU A 59 3.61 3.59 18.81
N SER A 60 4.06 3.04 19.95
CA SER A 60 5.29 3.50 20.62
C SER A 60 6.52 3.35 19.73
N TYR A 61 6.63 2.23 19.00
CA TYR A 61 7.77 1.97 18.10
C TYR A 61 7.87 3.03 17.00
N PHE A 62 6.74 3.45 16.41
CA PHE A 62 6.71 4.53 15.40
C PHE A 62 7.08 5.89 15.99
N ARG A 63 6.65 6.16 17.22
CA ARG A 63 6.99 7.41 17.92
C ARG A 63 8.46 7.48 18.29
N GLU A 64 9.05 6.37 18.70
CA GLU A 64 10.46 6.28 19.09
C GLU A 64 11.39 6.33 17.87
N SER A 65 11.12 5.51 16.86
CA SER A 65 11.99 5.37 15.69
C SER A 65 11.93 6.58 14.75
N LYS A 66 10.77 7.24 14.67
CA LYS A 66 10.47 8.32 13.71
C LYS A 66 10.75 7.94 12.25
N ILE A 67 10.68 6.65 11.92
CA ILE A 67 10.85 6.12 10.56
C ILE A 67 9.81 5.04 10.30
N PHE A 68 9.43 4.85 9.05
CA PHE A 68 8.58 3.74 8.65
C PHE A 68 8.75 3.38 7.18
N ALA A 69 8.46 2.14 6.85
CA ALA A 69 8.23 1.71 5.48
C ALA A 69 6.77 1.32 5.26
N VAL A 70 6.20 1.72 4.13
CA VAL A 70 4.88 1.28 3.67
C VAL A 70 5.09 0.21 2.61
N ASN A 71 4.60 -1.00 2.86
CA ASN A 71 4.73 -2.14 1.95
C ASN A 71 3.40 -2.41 1.28
N MET A 72 3.32 -2.18 -0.03
CA MET A 72 2.11 -2.46 -0.82
C MET A 72 2.12 -3.93 -1.23
N LEU A 73 1.13 -4.69 -0.77
CA LEU A 73 1.17 -6.15 -0.84
C LEU A 73 0.53 -6.69 -2.11
N THR A 74 1.04 -7.84 -2.58
CA THR A 74 0.42 -8.67 -3.60
C THR A 74 -0.64 -9.58 -2.99
N GLU A 75 -1.54 -10.14 -3.81
CA GLU A 75 -2.54 -11.11 -3.35
C GLU A 75 -1.93 -12.34 -2.65
N LYS A 76 -0.71 -12.72 -3.05
CA LYS A 76 0.04 -13.86 -2.49
C LYS A 76 0.52 -13.61 -1.06
N GLN A 77 0.46 -12.35 -0.60
CA GLN A 77 0.97 -11.89 0.69
C GLN A 77 -0.14 -11.61 1.71
N GLU A 78 -1.37 -12.06 1.44
CA GLU A 78 -2.51 -11.91 2.38
C GLU A 78 -2.18 -12.45 3.78
N GLN A 79 -1.40 -13.53 3.88
CA GLN A 79 -0.97 -14.09 5.16
C GLN A 79 -0.23 -13.09 6.05
N TRP A 80 0.63 -12.24 5.48
CA TRP A 80 1.37 -11.23 6.24
C TRP A 80 0.44 -10.07 6.62
N SER A 81 -0.43 -9.66 5.69
CA SER A 81 -1.50 -8.70 6.02
C SER A 81 -2.35 -9.18 7.21
N ARG A 82 -2.70 -10.46 7.26
CA ARG A 82 -3.45 -11.02 8.39
C ARG A 82 -2.60 -11.05 9.66
N GLY A 83 -1.36 -11.51 9.59
CA GLY A 83 -0.44 -11.56 10.74
C GLY A 83 -0.27 -10.19 11.42
N PHE A 84 0.06 -9.17 10.63
CA PHE A 84 0.25 -7.79 11.09
C PHE A 84 -1.06 -7.07 11.47
N ALA A 85 -2.23 -7.64 11.18
CA ALA A 85 -3.52 -7.12 11.67
C ALA A 85 -3.89 -7.63 13.07
N THR A 86 -3.14 -8.59 13.63
CA THR A 86 -3.43 -9.17 14.95
C THR A 86 -2.60 -8.54 16.08
N ASN A 87 -3.03 -8.80 17.32
CA ASN A 87 -2.24 -8.53 18.52
C ASN A 87 -1.29 -9.69 18.88
N SER A 88 -0.96 -10.57 17.93
CA SER A 88 -0.06 -11.70 18.17
C SER A 88 1.36 -11.21 18.50
N PRO A 89 2.05 -11.79 19.51
CA PRO A 89 3.46 -11.53 19.78
C PRO A 89 4.38 -11.81 18.58
N GLU A 90 4.00 -12.75 17.70
CA GLU A 90 4.77 -13.14 16.51
C GLU A 90 5.11 -11.97 15.57
N ARG A 91 4.30 -10.90 15.60
CA ARG A 91 4.56 -9.69 14.80
C ARG A 91 5.84 -8.97 15.21
N PHE A 92 6.31 -9.20 16.42
CA PHE A 92 7.54 -8.63 16.97
C PHE A 92 8.67 -9.66 17.03
N GLU A 93 8.39 -10.85 17.55
CA GLU A 93 9.42 -11.88 17.78
C GLU A 93 10.00 -12.46 16.49
N HIS A 94 9.13 -12.62 15.48
CA HIS A 94 9.49 -13.25 14.20
C HIS A 94 9.11 -12.38 13.01
N PHE A 95 8.61 -11.17 13.24
CA PHE A 95 8.13 -10.27 12.18
C PHE A 95 7.13 -10.96 11.24
N CYS A 96 6.24 -11.79 11.81
CA CYS A 96 5.31 -12.66 11.07
C CYS A 96 5.99 -13.57 10.03
N TYR A 97 7.27 -13.91 10.23
CA TYR A 97 8.13 -14.65 9.29
C TYR A 97 8.21 -14.01 7.89
N ALA A 98 7.91 -12.71 7.78
CA ALA A 98 8.00 -11.99 6.51
C ALA A 98 9.48 -11.73 6.18
N PRO A 99 9.98 -12.20 5.03
CA PRO A 99 11.34 -11.88 4.59
C PRO A 99 11.42 -10.39 4.25
N TYR A 100 12.49 -9.73 4.71
CA TYR A 100 12.64 -8.29 4.53
C TYR A 100 14.07 -7.90 4.13
N TYR A 101 14.20 -6.64 3.71
CA TYR A 101 15.45 -5.90 3.53
C TYR A 101 15.25 -4.46 4.03
N THR A 102 16.24 -3.59 3.90
CA THR A 102 16.13 -2.18 4.29
C THR A 102 16.61 -1.26 3.17
N ALA A 103 16.16 0.01 3.19
CA ALA A 103 16.61 1.05 2.26
C ALA A 103 17.27 2.22 3.03
N ALA A 104 16.82 3.45 2.83
CA ALA A 104 17.47 4.66 3.34
C ALA A 104 17.34 4.83 4.86
N THR A 105 16.14 4.61 5.43
CA THR A 105 15.89 4.88 6.86
C THR A 105 16.29 3.72 7.76
N GLY A 106 16.39 2.51 7.20
CA GLY A 106 16.53 1.27 7.96
C GLY A 106 15.20 0.60 8.35
N ALA A 107 14.04 1.18 7.99
CA ALA A 107 12.76 0.53 8.22
C ALA A 107 12.61 -0.77 7.38
N PRO A 108 11.98 -1.84 7.91
CA PRO A 108 11.92 -3.13 7.22
C PRO A 108 11.00 -3.11 5.99
N ILE A 109 11.54 -3.43 4.81
CA ILE A 109 10.78 -3.55 3.57
C ILE A 109 10.55 -5.03 3.29
N ILE A 110 9.28 -5.44 3.23
CA ILE A 110 8.87 -6.81 2.91
C ILE A 110 9.23 -7.12 1.46
N LYS A 111 9.88 -8.27 1.22
CA LYS A 111 10.28 -8.70 -0.12
C LYS A 111 9.08 -9.06 -1.00
N ASP A 112 9.28 -8.94 -2.31
CA ASP A 112 8.34 -9.37 -3.35
C ASP A 112 6.95 -8.69 -3.28
N GLY A 113 6.86 -7.53 -2.61
CA GLY A 113 5.69 -6.66 -2.64
C GLY A 113 5.59 -5.89 -3.96
N LEU A 114 4.41 -5.31 -4.23
CA LEU A 114 4.17 -4.50 -5.44
C LEU A 114 5.03 -3.23 -5.49
N ALA A 115 5.17 -2.60 -4.33
CA ALA A 115 5.92 -1.37 -4.17
C ALA A 115 6.22 -1.15 -2.69
N PHE A 116 7.21 -0.30 -2.43
CA PHE A 116 7.50 0.19 -1.10
C PHE A 116 7.75 1.69 -1.10
N ILE A 117 7.52 2.30 0.06
CA ILE A 117 7.93 3.67 0.38
C ILE A 117 8.65 3.60 1.71
N ASP A 118 9.82 4.21 1.78
CA ASP A 118 10.65 4.34 2.97
C ASP A 118 10.72 5.82 3.38
N ALA A 119 10.26 6.14 4.58
CA ALA A 119 9.98 7.51 4.98
C ALA A 119 10.40 7.83 6.41
N ARG A 120 10.82 9.08 6.62
CA ARG A 120 11.03 9.67 7.94
C ARG A 120 9.82 10.45 8.38
N VAL A 121 9.39 10.28 9.63
CA VAL A 121 8.29 11.05 10.22
C VAL A 121 8.72 12.51 10.36
N VAL A 122 7.94 13.41 9.75
CA VAL A 122 8.13 14.87 9.83
C VAL A 122 7.06 15.56 10.65
N ALA A 123 5.89 14.95 10.83
CA ALA A 123 4.84 15.46 11.70
C ALA A 123 3.93 14.35 12.25
N GLU A 124 3.31 14.64 13.40
CA GLU A 124 2.31 13.80 14.06
C GLU A 124 1.12 14.68 14.45
N TYR A 125 -0.10 14.27 14.07
CA TYR A 125 -1.32 15.02 14.35
C TYR A 125 -2.38 14.13 15.02
N PRO A 126 -3.20 14.67 15.95
CA PRO A 126 -4.34 13.94 16.47
C PRO A 126 -5.40 13.73 15.37
N GLY A 127 -5.88 12.49 15.24
CA GLY A 127 -6.92 12.08 14.29
C GLY A 127 -8.17 11.52 14.98
N GLY A 128 -8.46 11.94 16.21
CA GLY A 128 -9.51 11.33 17.04
C GLY A 128 -8.96 10.13 17.82
N ASP A 129 -9.48 8.93 17.55
CA ASP A 129 -8.99 7.68 18.14
C ASP A 129 -7.73 7.13 17.45
N HIS A 130 -7.25 7.82 16.42
CA HIS A 130 -5.99 7.55 15.73
C HIS A 130 -5.02 8.71 15.85
N VAL A 131 -3.76 8.41 15.56
CA VAL A 131 -2.70 9.38 15.26
C VAL A 131 -2.40 9.35 13.78
N ILE A 132 -2.31 10.53 13.17
CA ILE A 132 -1.89 10.72 11.78
C ILE A 132 -0.40 11.02 11.77
N PHE A 133 0.39 10.15 11.12
CA PHE A 133 1.80 10.42 10.86
C PHE A 133 1.97 10.93 9.44
N ILE A 134 2.72 12.02 9.28
CA ILE A 134 3.20 12.49 7.99
C ILE A 134 4.66 12.07 7.85
N GLY A 135 4.97 11.34 6.78
CA GLY A 135 6.31 10.91 6.43
C GLY A 135 6.82 11.61 5.18
N GLN A 136 8.06 12.08 5.20
CA GLN A 136 8.80 12.50 4.02
C GLN A 136 9.54 11.30 3.44
N VAL A 137 9.36 11.08 2.13
CA VAL A 137 9.94 9.93 1.43
C VAL A 137 11.46 10.11 1.27
N GLU A 138 12.23 9.12 1.73
CA GLU A 138 13.70 9.06 1.57
C GLU A 138 14.11 8.00 0.54
N ALA A 139 13.30 6.94 0.37
CA ALA A 139 13.42 6.01 -0.75
C ALA A 139 12.06 5.44 -1.13
N MET A 140 11.90 5.00 -2.38
CA MET A 140 10.71 4.26 -2.81
C MET A 140 11.02 3.41 -4.03
N GLY A 141 10.20 2.41 -4.31
CA GLY A 141 10.42 1.57 -5.47
C GLY A 141 9.34 0.54 -5.72
N THR A 142 9.53 -0.17 -6.81
CA THR A 142 8.82 -1.38 -7.24
C THR A 142 9.85 -2.51 -7.37
N PRO A 143 9.44 -3.76 -7.63
CA PRO A 143 10.38 -4.86 -7.89
C PRO A 143 11.45 -4.59 -8.96
N HIS A 144 11.21 -3.64 -9.87
CA HIS A 144 12.09 -3.37 -11.03
C HIS A 144 12.81 -2.03 -10.96
N GLN A 145 12.41 -1.13 -10.05
CA GLN A 145 12.94 0.22 -9.98
C GLN A 145 13.02 0.69 -8.54
N MET A 146 14.12 1.33 -8.18
CA MET A 146 14.28 1.96 -6.88
C MET A 146 14.80 3.39 -7.04
N ALA A 147 14.34 4.27 -6.18
CA ALA A 147 14.71 5.67 -6.13
C ALA A 147 15.06 6.07 -4.69
N PHE A 148 16.12 6.86 -4.53
CA PHE A 148 16.58 7.40 -3.26
C PHE A 148 16.65 8.92 -3.32
N VAL A 149 16.40 9.59 -2.20
CA VAL A 149 16.65 11.03 -2.03
C VAL A 149 18.01 11.20 -1.35
N ASP A 150 18.94 11.88 -2.01
CA ASP A 150 20.26 12.17 -1.42
C ASP A 150 20.21 13.34 -0.42
N GLU A 151 21.34 13.59 0.27
CA GLU A 151 21.47 14.67 1.26
C GLU A 151 21.18 16.08 0.71
N GLN A 152 21.18 16.25 -0.63
CA GLN A 152 20.91 17.50 -1.33
C GLN A 152 19.45 17.58 -1.83
N GLY A 153 18.63 16.57 -1.52
CA GLY A 153 17.24 16.48 -1.94
C GLY A 153 17.05 16.03 -3.39
N ARG A 154 18.08 15.47 -4.04
CA ARG A 154 17.98 15.00 -5.43
C ARG A 154 17.61 13.52 -5.47
N VAL A 155 16.78 13.16 -6.46
CA VAL A 155 16.38 11.77 -6.69
C VAL A 155 17.47 11.04 -7.49
N GLN A 156 17.97 9.93 -6.95
CA GLN A 156 18.86 8.99 -7.63
C GLN A 156 18.10 7.70 -7.92
N ASN A 157 18.08 7.28 -9.18
CA ASN A 157 17.38 6.07 -9.62
C ASN A 157 18.37 4.93 -9.85
N THR A 158 18.05 3.75 -9.33
CA THR A 158 18.66 2.49 -9.73
C THR A 158 17.63 1.68 -10.51
N GLN A 159 17.92 1.42 -11.79
CA GLN A 159 17.15 0.45 -12.58
C GLN A 159 17.62 -0.95 -12.18
N GLY A 160 16.72 -1.80 -11.70
CA GLY A 160 16.96 -3.25 -11.65
C GLY A 160 17.10 -3.75 -13.09
N GLY A 161 17.98 -4.73 -13.31
CA GLY A 161 18.29 -5.24 -14.66
C GLY A 161 17.02 -5.54 -15.48
N GLN A 162 17.09 -5.27 -16.78
CA GLN A 162 16.01 -5.53 -17.74
C GLN A 162 15.41 -6.92 -17.50
N PRO A 163 14.06 -7.10 -17.59
CA PRO A 163 13.50 -8.43 -17.64
C PRO A 163 14.18 -9.17 -18.79
N THR A 164 14.80 -10.31 -18.49
CA THR A 164 15.35 -11.19 -19.51
C THR A 164 14.18 -11.67 -20.36
N THR A 165 13.94 -11.02 -21.50
CA THR A 165 12.92 -11.43 -22.46
C THR A 165 13.40 -12.68 -23.19
N ASN A 166 13.39 -13.81 -22.51
CA ASN A 166 13.56 -15.13 -23.12
C ASN A 166 12.24 -15.89 -23.00
N GLY A 167 11.40 -15.74 -24.03
CA GLY A 167 10.20 -16.57 -24.23
C GLY A 167 8.91 -15.75 -24.30
N HIS A 168 8.07 -16.04 -25.30
CA HIS A 168 6.75 -15.43 -25.54
C HIS A 168 5.69 -15.82 -24.48
N GLY A 169 5.99 -15.57 -23.21
CA GLY A 169 5.00 -15.58 -22.13
C GLY A 169 5.08 -14.23 -21.43
N THR A 170 4.00 -13.45 -21.45
CA THR A 170 3.88 -12.28 -20.60
C THR A 170 4.06 -12.76 -19.16
N ALA A 171 5.18 -12.41 -18.51
CA ALA A 171 5.33 -12.65 -17.08
C ALA A 171 4.13 -11.97 -16.41
N LYS A 172 3.28 -12.76 -15.76
CA LYS A 172 2.06 -12.25 -15.13
C LYS A 172 2.51 -11.35 -13.98
N GLU A 173 2.31 -10.04 -14.12
CA GLU A 173 2.54 -9.09 -13.03
C GLU A 173 1.73 -9.53 -11.81
N ASP A 174 2.33 -9.43 -10.62
CA ASP A 174 1.65 -9.79 -9.39
C ASP A 174 0.45 -8.86 -9.16
N GLU A 175 -0.68 -9.43 -8.74
CA GLU A 175 -1.92 -8.67 -8.54
C GLU A 175 -1.95 -8.00 -7.15
N PRO A 176 -2.53 -6.79 -7.01
CA PRO A 176 -2.66 -6.12 -5.72
C PRO A 176 -3.61 -6.85 -4.78
N LEU A 177 -3.25 -6.88 -3.50
CA LEU A 177 -4.19 -7.23 -2.45
C LEU A 177 -5.14 -6.05 -2.18
N LEU A 178 -6.43 -6.26 -2.45
CA LEU A 178 -7.46 -5.23 -2.28
C LEU A 178 -8.30 -5.46 -1.03
N TYR A 179 -8.87 -4.38 -0.50
CA TYR A 179 -9.84 -4.41 0.59
C TYR A 179 -11.10 -3.65 0.21
N TYR A 180 -12.25 -4.32 0.26
CA TYR A 180 -13.54 -3.70 -0.05
C TYR A 180 -14.70 -4.44 0.63
N GLY A 181 -15.57 -3.67 1.27
CA GLY A 181 -16.73 -4.17 2.01
C GLY A 181 -16.33 -5.00 3.24
N GLY A 182 -15.21 -4.66 3.90
CA GLY A 182 -14.73 -5.37 5.07
C GLY A 182 -14.02 -6.70 4.77
N GLN A 183 -13.71 -6.99 3.50
CA GLN A 183 -13.16 -8.25 3.05
C GLN A 183 -11.99 -8.01 2.09
N TYR A 184 -11.02 -8.92 2.11
CA TYR A 184 -10.01 -9.01 1.06
C TYR A 184 -10.68 -9.36 -0.27
N ARG A 185 -10.20 -8.75 -1.36
CA ARG A 185 -10.68 -8.96 -2.72
C ARG A 185 -9.50 -9.16 -3.67
N HIS A 186 -9.78 -9.85 -4.76
CA HIS A 186 -8.88 -10.01 -5.91
C HIS A 186 -9.34 -9.09 -7.04
N MET A 187 -8.41 -8.69 -7.91
CA MET A 187 -8.76 -7.95 -9.12
C MET A 187 -9.62 -8.82 -10.04
N ALA A 188 -10.64 -8.21 -10.65
CA ALA A 188 -11.45 -8.93 -11.62
C ALA A 188 -10.65 -9.11 -12.91
N LYS A 189 -10.78 -10.27 -13.56
CA LYS A 189 -10.11 -10.61 -14.83
C LYS A 189 -10.25 -9.55 -15.92
N LEU A 190 -11.40 -8.87 -15.96
CA LEU A 190 -11.73 -7.80 -16.92
C LEU A 190 -10.86 -6.54 -16.80
N PHE A 191 -10.12 -6.36 -15.69
CA PHE A 191 -9.14 -5.27 -15.56
C PHE A 191 -7.79 -5.60 -16.23
N HIS A 192 -7.53 -6.86 -16.55
CA HIS A 192 -6.28 -7.29 -17.21
C HIS A 192 -6.43 -7.29 -18.74
N GLU A 193 -7.63 -7.62 -19.22
CA GLU A 193 -7.99 -7.60 -20.63
C GLU A 193 -9.26 -6.74 -20.74
N PRO A 194 -9.16 -5.46 -21.09
CA PRO A 194 -10.33 -4.67 -21.41
C PRO A 194 -10.96 -5.31 -22.64
N GLY A 195 -11.95 -6.18 -22.41
CA GLY A 195 -12.79 -6.68 -23.48
C GLY A 195 -13.32 -5.46 -24.22
N LEU A 196 -13.01 -5.36 -25.51
CA LEU A 196 -13.66 -4.42 -26.41
C LEU A 196 -15.15 -4.78 -26.38
N VAL A 197 -15.89 -4.15 -25.48
CA VAL A 197 -17.33 -4.06 -25.64
C VAL A 197 -17.50 -3.10 -26.80
N GLU A 198 -17.60 -3.64 -28.01
CA GLU A 198 -18.25 -2.91 -29.11
C GLU A 198 -19.65 -2.55 -28.60
N GLU A 199 -19.82 -1.30 -28.19
CA GLU A 199 -21.14 -0.71 -28.08
C GLU A 199 -21.79 -0.85 -29.46
N GLN A 200 -22.72 -1.79 -29.60
CA GLN A 200 -23.59 -1.85 -30.75
C GLN A 200 -24.43 -0.58 -30.76
N HIS A 201 -23.99 0.44 -31.50
CA HIS A 201 -24.80 1.57 -31.89
C HIS A 201 -26.04 1.05 -32.63
N PRO A 202 -27.28 1.33 -32.18
CA PRO A 202 -28.46 1.05 -32.97
C PRO A 202 -28.63 2.15 -34.02
N GLU A 203 -27.87 2.09 -35.11
CA GLU A 203 -28.21 2.79 -36.34
C GLU A 203 -28.89 1.82 -37.30
N ASN A 204 -30.23 1.82 -37.28
CA ASN A 204 -31.07 1.61 -38.47
C ASN A 204 -32.55 1.81 -38.11
N VAL A 205 -32.98 3.07 -38.02
CA VAL A 205 -34.35 3.42 -38.43
C VAL A 205 -34.24 3.91 -39.86
N GLY A 206 -34.22 2.94 -40.78
CA GLY A 206 -34.32 3.17 -42.20
C GLY A 206 -35.65 3.84 -42.53
N GLU A 207 -35.51 5.04 -43.06
CA GLU A 207 -36.51 5.81 -43.79
C GLU A 207 -37.20 4.93 -44.85
N ALA A 208 -38.46 4.58 -44.59
CA ALA A 208 -39.35 3.98 -45.59
C ALA A 208 -40.78 4.50 -45.38
N ALA A 209 -41.03 5.74 -45.83
CA ALA A 209 -42.37 6.22 -46.12
C ALA A 209 -42.33 7.12 -47.37
N ARG A 210 -42.47 6.49 -48.54
CA ARG A 210 -43.00 7.11 -49.75
C ARG A 210 -44.19 6.27 -50.22
N ASN A 211 -45.39 6.73 -49.87
CA ASN A 211 -46.57 6.89 -50.72
C ASN A 211 -47.77 7.31 -49.87
#